data_AF-A0A6V7UBK0-F1
#
_entry.id   AF-A0A6V7UBK0-F1
#
_cell.length_a   1.000
_cell.length_b   1.000
_cell.length_c   1.000
_cell.angle_alpha   90.00
_cell.angle_beta   90.00
_cell.angle_gamma   90.00
#
_symmetry.space_group_name_H-M   'P 1'
#
loop_
_entity.id
_entity.type
_entity.pdbx_description
1 polymer ?
#
loop_
_entity_poly.entity_id
_entity_poly.type
_entity_poly.pdbx_seq_one_letter_code
_entity_poly.pdbx_strand_id
1 'polypeptide(L)'
;MENAFLAIVSYLKPHKKDIKFIENFLNNLLLINTKMSERQIDPTPILILFRMLFNDGQLKCLEENPDDSIIFSNFYKLIYKLATSKGKPKVKLEAVSALGCLLQLPSDSKLYKNSLNALLFSLQTSPYAAIREKVASQLFEAFSLLIEEEEEKQINLALELLAQTDWSKWGDEKMNNSFLEIKRILIGI
;
A
#
# COMPACT_ATOMS: atom_id res chain seq x y z
N MET A 1 -11.93 12.83 -14.87
CA MET A 1 -11.44 12.72 -13.47
C MET A 1 -9.93 12.88 -13.43
N GLU A 2 -9.19 12.21 -14.30
CA GLU A 2 -7.72 12.29 -14.44
C GLU A 2 -7.18 13.72 -14.55
N ASN A 3 -7.78 14.58 -15.39
CA ASN A 3 -7.39 16.00 -15.51
C ASN A 3 -7.47 16.78 -14.19
N ALA A 4 -8.42 16.44 -13.30
CA ALA A 4 -8.56 17.10 -12.01
C ALA A 4 -7.49 16.65 -11.02
N PHE A 5 -7.13 15.35 -11.02
CA PHE A 5 -6.03 14.85 -10.19
C PHE A 5 -4.67 15.39 -10.65
N LEU A 6 -4.44 15.45 -11.97
CA LEU A 6 -3.21 16.06 -12.51
C LEU A 6 -3.10 17.55 -12.15
N ALA A 7 -4.22 18.28 -12.13
CA ALA A 7 -4.24 19.66 -11.66
C ALA A 7 -3.87 19.76 -10.16
N ILE A 8 -4.35 18.85 -9.32
CA ILE A 8 -3.99 18.78 -7.89
C ILE A 8 -2.50 18.47 -7.72
N VAL A 9 -1.97 17.46 -8.41
CA VAL A 9 -0.54 17.12 -8.39
C VAL A 9 0.29 18.34 -8.80
N SER A 10 -0.08 19.00 -9.89
CA SER A 10 0.61 20.20 -10.39
C SER A 10 0.57 21.36 -9.40
N TYR A 11 -0.56 21.54 -8.71
CA TYR A 11 -0.75 22.54 -7.67
C TYR A 11 0.12 22.28 -6.44
N LEU A 12 0.31 21.01 -6.06
CA LEU A 12 1.11 20.63 -4.89
C LEU A 12 2.63 20.68 -5.15
N LYS A 13 3.05 20.58 -6.42
CA LYS A 13 4.47 20.52 -6.83
C LYS A 13 5.38 21.61 -6.23
N PRO A 14 4.96 22.90 -6.16
CA PRO A 14 5.77 23.94 -5.52
C PRO A 14 5.90 23.76 -4.01
N HIS A 15 4.95 23.06 -3.38
CA HIS A 15 4.84 22.88 -1.93
C HIS A 15 5.32 21.52 -1.42
N LYS A 16 5.86 20.64 -2.28
CA LYS A 16 6.28 19.27 -1.92
C LYS A 16 7.33 19.16 -0.81
N LYS A 17 7.97 20.27 -0.43
CA LYS A 17 8.94 20.35 0.69
C LYS A 17 8.33 20.98 1.95
N ASP A 18 7.15 21.57 1.86
CA ASP A 18 6.44 22.19 2.98
C ASP A 18 5.57 21.16 3.68
N ILE A 19 6.12 20.55 4.73
CA ILE A 19 5.45 19.50 5.53
C ILE A 19 4.10 20.00 6.03
N LYS A 20 4.01 21.22 6.59
CA LYS A 20 2.76 21.75 7.15
C LYS A 20 1.69 21.91 6.09
N PHE A 21 2.06 22.38 4.91
CA PHE A 21 1.14 22.52 3.80
C PHE A 21 0.62 21.15 3.32
N ILE A 22 1.52 20.17 3.14
CA ILE A 22 1.15 18.82 2.71
C ILE A 22 0.29 18.12 3.78
N GLU A 23 0.62 18.24 5.06
CA GLU A 23 -0.20 17.69 6.15
C GLU A 23 -1.59 18.34 6.20
N ASN A 24 -1.68 19.66 6.03
CA ASN A 24 -2.98 20.34 5.95
C ASN A 24 -3.81 19.83 4.77
N PHE A 25 -3.17 19.61 3.62
CA PHE A 25 -3.83 19.04 2.45
C PHE A 25 -4.34 17.62 2.71
N LEU A 26 -3.52 16.73 3.28
CA LEU A 26 -3.91 15.37 3.63
C LEU A 26 -5.02 15.35 4.69
N ASN A 27 -4.95 16.24 5.69
CA ASN A 27 -6.00 16.38 6.69
C ASN A 27 -7.33 16.82 6.06
N ASN A 28 -7.30 17.75 5.09
CA ASN A 28 -8.49 18.13 4.34
C ASN A 28 -9.05 16.95 3.54
N LEU A 29 -8.21 16.12 2.92
CA LEU A 29 -8.66 14.90 2.26
C LEU A 29 -9.32 13.91 3.24
N LEU A 30 -8.77 13.75 4.45
CA LEU A 30 -9.38 12.94 5.51
C LEU A 30 -10.75 13.46 5.93
N LEU A 31 -10.89 14.78 6.11
CA LEU A 31 -12.16 15.41 6.44
C LEU A 31 -13.20 15.23 5.32
N ILE A 32 -12.77 15.35 4.07
CA ILE A 32 -13.61 15.06 2.90
C ILE A 32 -14.05 13.59 2.92
N ASN A 33 -13.13 12.66 3.16
CA ASN A 33 -13.45 11.22 3.26
C ASN A 33 -14.51 10.94 4.33
N THR A 34 -14.39 11.54 5.52
CA THR A 34 -15.36 11.37 6.60
C THR A 34 -16.76 11.80 6.16
N LYS A 35 -16.88 13.00 5.57
CA LYS A 35 -18.15 13.51 5.03
C LYS A 35 -18.69 12.66 3.88
N MET A 36 -17.82 12.12 3.03
CA MET A 36 -18.18 11.20 1.96
C MET A 36 -18.73 9.88 2.52
N SER A 37 -18.10 9.33 3.57
CA SER A 37 -18.53 8.10 4.22
C SER A 37 -19.90 8.24 4.88
N GLU A 38 -20.20 9.36 5.52
CA GLU A 38 -21.53 9.65 6.08
C GLU A 38 -22.63 9.62 5.00
N ARG A 39 -22.26 10.01 3.78
CA ARG A 39 -23.13 10.01 2.60
C ARG A 39 -23.02 8.72 1.77
N GLN A 40 -22.32 7.70 2.27
CA GLN A 40 -22.07 6.43 1.58
C GLN A 40 -21.42 6.57 0.19
N ILE A 41 -20.61 7.61 0.00
CA ILE A 41 -19.90 7.86 -1.26
C ILE A 41 -18.64 6.99 -1.31
N ASP A 42 -18.30 6.52 -2.52
CA ASP A 42 -17.14 5.68 -2.80
C ASP A 42 -15.81 6.39 -2.44
N PRO A 43 -14.96 5.82 -1.56
CA PRO A 43 -13.68 6.41 -1.18
C PRO A 43 -12.56 6.18 -2.22
N THR A 44 -12.82 5.41 -3.28
CA THR A 44 -11.84 5.11 -4.35
C THR A 44 -11.10 6.34 -4.89
N PRO A 45 -11.76 7.49 -5.18
CA PRO A 45 -11.06 8.68 -5.66
C PRO A 45 -9.95 9.18 -4.73
N ILE A 46 -10.13 9.05 -3.41
CA ILE A 46 -9.15 9.47 -2.40
C ILE A 46 -7.94 8.53 -2.39
N LEU A 47 -8.19 7.22 -2.55
CA LEU A 47 -7.13 6.22 -2.66
C LEU A 47 -6.30 6.41 -3.95
N ILE A 48 -6.97 6.70 -5.07
CA ILE A 48 -6.29 6.98 -6.35
C ILE A 48 -5.44 8.23 -6.23
N LEU A 49 -6.01 9.32 -5.71
CA LEU A 49 -5.27 10.57 -5.52
C LEU A 49 -4.07 10.38 -4.60
N PHE A 50 -4.23 9.67 -3.48
CA PHE A 50 -3.13 9.35 -2.58
C PHE A 50 -1.97 8.64 -3.31
N ARG A 51 -2.29 7.60 -4.08
CA ARG A 51 -1.29 6.85 -4.86
C ARG A 51 -0.58 7.73 -5.88
N MET A 52 -1.30 8.59 -6.58
CA MET A 52 -0.70 9.54 -7.53
C MET A 52 0.27 10.49 -6.82
N LEU A 53 -0.13 11.05 -5.69
CA LEU A 53 0.72 11.97 -4.92
C LEU A 53 1.98 11.30 -4.39
N PHE A 54 1.84 10.05 -3.92
CA PHE A 54 2.96 9.26 -3.45
C PHE A 54 3.93 8.96 -4.60
N ASN A 55 3.44 8.37 -5.70
CA ASN A 55 4.28 7.99 -6.84
C ASN A 55 4.93 9.17 -7.56
N ASP A 56 4.28 10.34 -7.59
CA ASP A 56 4.84 11.57 -8.16
C ASP A 56 5.80 12.30 -7.19
N GLY A 57 6.11 11.71 -6.04
CA GLY A 57 7.01 12.24 -5.02
C GLY A 57 6.51 13.55 -4.38
N GLN A 58 5.20 13.78 -4.39
CA GLN A 58 4.59 14.96 -3.74
C GLN A 58 4.58 14.82 -2.22
N LEU A 59 4.64 13.59 -1.72
CA LEU A 59 4.64 13.28 -0.29
C LEU A 59 6.05 13.03 0.27
N LYS A 60 7.11 13.29 -0.52
CA LYS A 60 8.50 12.99 -0.16
C LYS A 60 8.94 13.56 1.19
N CYS A 61 8.46 14.75 1.54
CA CYS A 61 8.76 15.36 2.84
C CYS A 61 8.18 14.60 4.05
N LEU A 62 7.16 13.78 3.84
CA LEU A 62 6.60 12.86 4.84
C LEU A 62 7.25 11.48 4.75
N GLU A 63 7.64 11.04 3.55
CA GLU A 63 8.25 9.73 3.32
C GLU A 63 9.62 9.55 3.99
N GLU A 64 10.35 10.65 4.23
CA GLU A 64 11.66 10.63 4.92
C GLU A 64 11.54 10.22 6.40
N ASN A 65 10.50 10.68 7.10
CA ASN A 65 10.22 10.35 8.51
C ASN A 65 8.71 10.08 8.69
N PRO A 66 8.21 8.97 8.13
CA PRO A 66 6.78 8.73 7.97
C PRO A 66 6.03 8.53 9.30
N ASP A 67 6.73 8.11 10.34
CA ASP A 67 6.15 7.84 11.66
C ASP A 67 5.98 9.08 12.53
N ASP A 68 6.58 10.22 12.16
CA ASP A 68 6.48 11.48 12.91
C ASP A 68 5.18 12.23 12.61
N SER A 69 4.57 11.99 11.43
CA SER A 69 3.34 12.65 11.02
C SER A 69 2.10 11.89 11.50
N ILE A 70 1.40 12.48 12.47
CA ILE A 70 0.09 11.98 12.93
C ILE A 70 -0.93 11.96 11.78
N ILE A 71 -0.88 12.95 10.88
CA ILE A 71 -1.79 13.03 9.74
C ILE A 71 -1.52 11.90 8.74
N PHE A 72 -0.26 11.65 8.43
CA PHE A 72 0.11 10.55 7.53
C PHE A 72 -0.26 9.19 8.13
N SER A 73 -0.02 9.00 9.44
CA SER A 73 -0.47 7.82 10.18
C SER A 73 -2.00 7.64 10.16
N ASN A 74 -2.77 8.72 10.28
CA ASN A 74 -4.23 8.66 10.18
C ASN A 74 -4.71 8.31 8.77
N PHE A 75 -4.02 8.79 7.74
CA PHE A 75 -4.27 8.41 6.35
C PHE A 75 -3.96 6.93 6.11
N TYR A 76 -2.84 6.43 6.63
CA TYR A 76 -2.53 5.01 6.66
C TYR A 76 -3.65 4.20 7.33
N LYS A 77 -4.13 4.61 8.50
CA LYS A 77 -5.23 3.91 9.21
C LYS A 77 -6.50 3.82 8.36
N LEU A 78 -6.82 4.86 7.59
CA LEU A 78 -7.93 4.84 6.64
C LEU A 78 -7.70 3.77 5.56
N ILE A 79 -6.54 3.78 4.91
CA ILE A 79 -6.20 2.80 3.86
C ILE A 79 -6.26 1.37 4.42
N TYR A 80 -5.62 1.14 5.57
CA TYR A 80 -5.61 -0.15 6.27
C TYR A 80 -7.03 -0.64 6.56
N LYS A 81 -7.90 0.23 7.10
CA LYS A 81 -9.29 -0.09 7.38
C LYS A 81 -10.02 -0.50 6.10
N LEU A 82 -9.84 0.22 5.00
CA LEU A 82 -10.49 -0.06 3.72
C LEU A 82 -10.01 -1.37 3.09
N ALA A 83 -8.73 -1.73 3.24
CA ALA A 83 -8.18 -2.99 2.74
C ALA A 83 -8.68 -4.21 3.54
N THR A 84 -8.71 -4.10 4.87
CA THR A 84 -8.97 -5.23 5.77
C THR A 84 -10.44 -5.46 6.10
N SER A 85 -11.25 -4.40 6.19
CA SER A 85 -12.67 -4.48 6.58
C SER A 85 -13.54 -5.17 5.54
N LYS A 86 -14.76 -5.58 5.89
CA LYS A 86 -15.77 -5.99 4.90
C LYS A 86 -16.10 -4.80 3.99
N GLY A 87 -16.23 -5.02 2.69
CA GLY A 87 -16.46 -3.93 1.74
C GLY A 87 -16.48 -4.39 0.29
N LYS A 88 -16.67 -3.42 -0.62
CA LYS A 88 -16.69 -3.65 -2.06
C LYS A 88 -15.30 -4.08 -2.55
N PRO A 89 -15.19 -5.15 -3.38
CA PRO A 89 -13.90 -5.64 -3.87
C PRO A 89 -13.06 -4.56 -4.57
N LYS A 90 -13.71 -3.67 -5.33
CA LYS A 90 -13.06 -2.54 -6.01
C LYS A 90 -12.35 -1.61 -5.03
N VAL A 91 -13.01 -1.24 -3.91
CA VAL A 91 -12.42 -0.37 -2.89
C VAL A 91 -11.24 -1.05 -2.21
N LYS A 92 -11.38 -2.35 -1.89
CA LYS A 92 -10.28 -3.14 -1.34
C LYS A 92 -9.08 -3.19 -2.28
N LEU A 93 -9.32 -3.42 -3.57
CA LEU A 93 -8.27 -3.50 -4.58
C LEU A 93 -7.46 -2.19 -4.64
N GLU A 94 -8.14 -1.04 -4.58
CA GLU A 94 -7.47 0.26 -4.55
C GLU A 94 -6.76 0.51 -3.21
N ALA A 95 -7.33 0.04 -2.10
CA ALA A 95 -6.70 0.17 -0.79
C ALA A 95 -5.43 -0.67 -0.66
N VAL A 96 -5.42 -1.93 -1.14
CA VAL A 96 -4.19 -2.73 -1.20
C VAL A 96 -3.18 -2.13 -2.17
N SER A 97 -3.65 -1.56 -3.28
CA SER A 97 -2.78 -0.84 -4.21
C SER A 97 -2.08 0.33 -3.52
N ALA A 98 -2.80 1.07 -2.68
CA ALA A 98 -2.24 2.17 -1.88
C ALA A 98 -1.29 1.67 -0.78
N LEU A 99 -1.60 0.55 -0.11
CA LEU A 99 -0.67 -0.07 0.85
C LEU A 99 0.66 -0.47 0.18
N GLY A 100 0.62 -1.00 -1.04
CA GLY A 100 1.86 -1.37 -1.74
C GLY A 100 2.75 -0.19 -2.11
N CYS A 101 2.21 1.02 -2.33
CA CYS A 101 3.03 2.23 -2.47
C CYS A 101 3.88 2.47 -1.20
N LEU A 102 3.34 2.17 -0.03
CA LEU A 102 4.03 2.36 1.26
C LEU A 102 5.19 1.38 1.49
N LEU A 103 5.39 0.39 0.62
CA LEU A 103 6.60 -0.45 0.64
C LEU A 103 7.85 0.29 0.14
N GLN A 104 7.71 1.51 -0.38
CA GLN A 104 8.84 2.37 -0.74
C GLN A 104 9.35 3.22 0.44
N LEU A 105 8.65 3.18 1.58
CA LEU A 105 9.10 3.85 2.81
C LEU A 105 10.33 3.15 3.41
N PRO A 106 11.10 3.83 4.28
CA PRO A 106 12.18 3.20 5.03
C PRO A 106 11.74 1.92 5.75
N SER A 107 12.53 0.84 5.64
CA SER A 107 12.15 -0.49 6.13
C SER A 107 12.03 -0.58 7.65
N ASP A 108 12.67 0.34 8.38
CA ASP A 108 12.58 0.48 9.83
C ASP A 108 11.26 1.13 10.29
N SER A 109 10.57 1.84 9.39
CA SER A 109 9.30 2.51 9.66
C SER A 109 8.20 1.55 10.13
N LYS A 110 7.37 2.01 11.08
CA LYS A 110 6.16 1.28 11.49
C LYS A 110 5.13 1.25 10.36
N LEU A 111 4.99 2.34 9.59
CA LEU A 111 4.07 2.36 8.44
C LEU A 111 4.48 1.34 7.36
N TYR A 112 5.78 1.21 7.07
CA TYR A 112 6.30 0.17 6.19
C TYR A 112 5.92 -1.24 6.70
N LYS A 113 6.33 -1.55 7.94
CA LYS A 113 6.12 -2.87 8.56
C LYS A 113 4.64 -3.25 8.63
N ASN A 114 3.79 -2.29 8.99
CA ASN A 114 2.35 -2.53 9.07
C ASN A 114 1.71 -2.72 7.69
N SER A 115 2.19 -1.99 6.67
CA SER A 115 1.73 -2.15 5.28
C SER A 115 2.11 -3.52 4.72
N LEU A 116 3.36 -3.96 4.93
CA LEU A 116 3.83 -5.30 4.55
C LEU A 116 2.97 -6.39 5.20
N ASN A 117 2.71 -6.29 6.51
CA ASN A 117 1.84 -7.22 7.23
C ASN A 117 0.41 -7.24 6.67
N ALA A 118 -0.16 -6.07 6.38
CA ALA A 118 -1.51 -5.96 5.84
C ALA A 118 -1.63 -6.56 4.43
N LEU A 119 -0.59 -6.39 3.60
CA LEU A 119 -0.49 -7.00 2.28
C LEU A 119 -0.41 -8.52 2.40
N LEU A 120 0.51 -9.05 3.20
CA LEU A 120 0.64 -10.50 3.41
C LEU A 120 -0.66 -11.12 3.97
N PHE A 121 -1.31 -10.45 4.91
CA PHE A 121 -2.64 -10.86 5.38
C PHE A 121 -3.67 -10.90 4.25
N SER A 122 -3.68 -9.88 3.37
CA SER A 122 -4.59 -9.81 2.23
C SER A 122 -4.29 -10.89 1.18
N LEU A 123 -3.01 -11.20 0.96
CA LEU A 123 -2.55 -12.27 0.07
C LEU A 123 -3.07 -13.64 0.52
N GLN A 124 -3.03 -13.91 1.83
CA GLN A 124 -3.48 -15.18 2.40
C GLN A 124 -5.01 -15.30 2.48
N THR A 125 -5.69 -14.24 2.90
CA THR A 125 -7.08 -14.32 3.39
C THR A 125 -8.12 -13.74 2.45
N SER A 126 -7.72 -13.01 1.39
CA SER A 126 -8.69 -12.40 0.49
C SER A 126 -9.41 -13.45 -0.34
N PRO A 127 -10.75 -13.34 -0.51
CA PRO A 127 -11.50 -14.12 -1.48
C PRO A 127 -11.23 -13.87 -2.93
N TYR A 128 -10.77 -12.67 -3.21
CA TYR A 128 -10.79 -12.14 -4.56
C TYR A 128 -9.42 -12.40 -5.19
N ALA A 129 -9.40 -13.24 -6.23
CA ALA A 129 -8.17 -13.55 -6.98
C ALA A 129 -7.43 -12.29 -7.42
N ALA A 130 -8.15 -11.32 -7.99
CA ALA A 130 -7.58 -10.04 -8.41
C ALA A 130 -6.86 -9.27 -7.29
N ILE A 131 -7.30 -9.40 -6.03
CA ILE A 131 -6.63 -8.77 -4.89
C ILE A 131 -5.35 -9.53 -4.55
N ARG A 132 -5.41 -10.87 -4.49
CA ARG A 132 -4.22 -11.69 -4.19
C ARG A 132 -3.13 -11.51 -5.25
N GLU A 133 -3.51 -11.56 -6.52
CA GLU A 133 -2.61 -11.31 -7.65
C GLU A 133 -2.01 -9.91 -7.60
N LYS A 134 -2.83 -8.89 -7.31
CA LYS A 134 -2.33 -7.51 -7.18
C LYS A 134 -1.30 -7.40 -6.05
N VAL A 135 -1.59 -7.99 -4.89
CA VAL A 135 -0.66 -8.00 -3.76
C VAL A 135 0.62 -8.74 -4.10
N ALA A 136 0.54 -9.91 -4.73
CA ALA A 136 1.70 -10.68 -5.14
C ALA A 136 2.61 -9.88 -6.08
N SER A 137 2.02 -9.20 -7.08
CA SER A 137 2.76 -8.31 -8.00
C SER A 137 3.46 -7.17 -7.25
N GLN A 138 2.77 -6.53 -6.30
CA GLN A 138 3.35 -5.40 -5.55
C GLN A 138 4.48 -5.83 -4.63
N LEU A 139 4.36 -6.99 -3.98
CA LEU A 139 5.45 -7.56 -3.20
C LEU A 139 6.62 -7.90 -4.11
N PHE A 140 6.38 -8.57 -5.24
CA PHE A 140 7.44 -8.91 -6.20
C PHE A 140 8.19 -7.65 -6.68
N GLU A 141 7.46 -6.62 -7.11
CA GLU A 141 8.03 -5.34 -7.53
C GLU A 141 8.88 -4.71 -6.41
N ALA A 142 8.35 -4.62 -5.18
CA ALA A 142 9.06 -4.00 -4.07
C ALA A 142 10.35 -4.74 -3.70
N PHE A 143 10.32 -6.06 -3.62
CA PHE A 143 11.48 -6.86 -3.21
C PHE A 143 12.49 -7.09 -4.34
N SER A 144 12.08 -7.01 -5.61
CA SER A 144 13.00 -7.07 -6.76
C SER A 144 14.02 -5.93 -6.78
N LEU A 145 13.71 -4.82 -6.11
CA LEU A 145 14.57 -3.64 -6.02
C LEU A 145 15.58 -3.70 -4.85
N LEU A 146 15.47 -4.69 -3.96
CA LEU A 146 16.28 -4.80 -2.74
C LEU A 146 17.49 -5.73 -2.87
N ILE A 147 17.74 -6.30 -4.06
CA ILE A 147 18.81 -7.26 -4.28
C ILE A 147 20.17 -6.54 -4.39
N GLU A 148 20.84 -6.32 -3.26
CA GLU A 148 22.28 -6.02 -3.20
C GLU A 148 23.01 -7.04 -2.27
N GLU A 149 23.69 -7.98 -2.95
CA GLU A 149 24.85 -8.84 -2.60
C GLU A 149 24.89 -9.79 -1.36
N GLU A 150 24.10 -9.66 -0.28
CA GLU A 150 24.19 -10.66 0.84
C GLU A 150 22.85 -11.22 1.39
N GLU A 151 21.73 -10.50 1.30
CA GLU A 151 20.37 -11.02 1.61
C GLU A 151 19.69 -11.70 0.39
N GLU A 152 20.41 -11.77 -0.72
CA GLU A 152 19.93 -12.11 -2.06
C GLU A 152 19.27 -13.50 -2.12
N LYS A 153 19.79 -14.52 -1.44
CA LYS A 153 19.26 -15.89 -1.57
C LYS A 153 17.85 -16.07 -1.00
N GLN A 154 17.58 -15.49 0.17
CA GLN A 154 16.26 -15.65 0.80
C GLN A 154 15.22 -14.78 0.10
N ILE A 155 15.57 -13.54 -0.23
CA ILE A 155 14.67 -12.66 -1.00
C ILE A 155 14.38 -13.25 -2.38
N ASN A 156 15.37 -13.83 -3.07
CA ASN A 156 15.15 -14.52 -4.35
C ASN A 156 14.18 -15.70 -4.22
N LEU A 157 14.27 -16.49 -3.14
CA LEU A 157 13.30 -17.55 -2.88
C LEU A 157 11.88 -16.99 -2.69
N ALA A 158 11.71 -15.88 -1.95
CA ALA A 158 10.41 -15.23 -1.82
C ALA A 158 9.88 -14.72 -3.17
N LEU A 159 10.74 -14.14 -4.02
CA LEU A 159 10.38 -13.70 -5.37
C LEU A 159 9.96 -14.87 -6.28
N GLU A 160 10.69 -15.98 -6.24
CA GLU A 160 10.35 -17.21 -6.98
C GLU A 160 8.98 -17.75 -6.53
N LEU A 161 8.75 -17.83 -5.22
CA LEU A 161 7.46 -18.27 -4.66
C LEU A 161 6.31 -17.34 -5.06
N LEU A 162 6.54 -16.02 -5.05
CA LEU A 162 5.55 -15.04 -5.51
C LEU A 162 5.21 -15.22 -7.00
N ALA A 163 6.22 -15.49 -7.84
CA ALA A 163 6.04 -15.64 -9.29
C ALA A 163 5.45 -16.98 -9.72
N GLN A 164 5.80 -18.08 -9.04
CA GLN A 164 5.40 -19.44 -9.44
C GLN A 164 4.08 -19.90 -8.79
N THR A 165 3.63 -19.22 -7.75
CA THR A 165 2.38 -19.57 -7.06
C THR A 165 1.18 -19.02 -7.82
N ASP A 166 0.23 -19.90 -8.13
CA ASP A 166 -1.03 -19.52 -8.75
C ASP A 166 -1.98 -18.92 -7.69
N TRP A 167 -1.87 -17.61 -7.48
CA TRP A 167 -2.66 -16.87 -6.50
C TRP A 167 -4.16 -16.80 -6.85
N SER A 168 -4.59 -17.28 -8.02
CA SER A 168 -6.01 -17.37 -8.37
C SER A 168 -6.72 -18.52 -7.63
N LYS A 169 -5.98 -19.56 -7.20
CA LYS A 169 -6.51 -20.77 -6.57
C LYS A 169 -6.57 -20.68 -5.04
N TRP A 170 -7.68 -20.12 -4.53
CA TRP A 170 -7.85 -20.03 -3.08
C TRP A 170 -8.08 -21.41 -2.43
N GLY A 171 -7.34 -21.71 -1.37
CA GLY A 171 -7.51 -22.90 -0.54
C GLY A 171 -6.57 -24.05 -0.92
N ASP A 172 -5.71 -23.82 -1.92
CA ASP A 172 -4.67 -24.78 -2.32
C ASP A 172 -3.57 -24.90 -1.25
N GLU A 173 -3.21 -26.13 -0.90
CA GLU A 173 -2.12 -26.44 0.03
C GLU A 173 -0.77 -25.91 -0.46
N LYS A 174 -0.52 -25.98 -1.77
CA LYS A 174 0.72 -25.43 -2.36
C LYS A 174 0.79 -23.92 -2.14
N MET A 175 -0.31 -23.20 -2.36
CA MET A 175 -0.40 -21.76 -2.11
C MET A 175 -0.15 -21.42 -0.63
N ASN A 176 -0.71 -22.21 0.29
CA ASN A 176 -0.51 -22.02 1.73
C ASN A 176 0.97 -22.22 2.12
N ASN A 177 1.63 -23.24 1.58
CA ASN A 177 3.06 -23.49 1.83
C ASN A 177 3.92 -22.36 1.28
N SER A 178 3.67 -21.91 0.04
CA SER A 178 4.35 -20.74 -0.54
C SER A 178 4.18 -19.50 0.33
N PHE A 179 2.96 -19.24 0.80
CA PHE A 179 2.68 -18.08 1.66
C PHE A 179 3.45 -18.13 2.98
N LEU A 180 3.49 -19.28 3.65
CA LEU A 180 4.19 -19.44 4.93
C LEU A 180 5.69 -19.15 4.76
N GLU A 181 6.31 -19.67 3.71
CA GLU A 181 7.73 -19.44 3.45
C GLU A 181 8.02 -17.98 3.05
N ILE A 182 7.18 -17.37 2.20
CA ILE A 182 7.26 -15.93 1.89
C ILE A 182 7.16 -15.11 3.20
N LYS A 183 6.18 -15.41 4.05
CA LYS A 183 5.98 -14.68 5.30
C LYS A 183 7.18 -14.81 6.25
N ARG A 184 7.77 -16.01 6.33
CA ARG A 184 8.97 -16.29 7.11
C ARG A 184 10.15 -15.46 6.64
N ILE A 185 10.38 -15.42 5.32
CA ILE A 185 11.48 -14.66 4.72
C ILE A 185 11.28 -13.16 4.96
N LEU A 186 10.09 -12.62 4.66
CA LEU A 186 9.86 -11.18 4.62
C LEU A 186 9.67 -10.52 5.99
N ILE A 187 9.26 -11.29 7.02
CA ILE A 187 9.04 -10.75 8.38
C ILE A 187 9.92 -11.45 9.45
N GLY A 188 10.64 -12.51 9.11
CA GLY A 188 11.57 -13.19 10.03
C GLY A 188 10.88 -14.04 11.11
N ILE A 189 9.75 -14.68 10.78
CA ILE A 189 8.99 -15.59 11.67
C ILE A 189 9.25 -17.04 11.28
#